data_AF-C0ZNN0-F1
#
_entry.id   AF-C0ZNN0-F1
#
_cell.length_a   1.000
_cell.length_b   1.000
_cell.length_c   1.000
_cell.angle_alpha   90.00
_cell.angle_beta   90.00
_cell.angle_gamma   90.00
#
_symmetry.space_group_name_H-M   'P 1'
#
loop_
_entity.id
_entity.type
_entity.pdbx_description
1 polymer ?
#
loop_
_entity_poly.entity_id
_entity_poly.type
_entity_poly.pdbx_seq_one_letter_code
_entity_poly.pdbx_strand_id
1 'polypeptide(L)'
;MFRLYCNSAGPYVLCCAHFPEFTGSNSDEEFSVQQSFDRAVEKILRDASFEPTTLTLVGEQQGYPVGDRLFDTTVPRTGTVSYAFQEAGPSWIVLGLDVSADEFWSEIDDDADLHGLGPTSPLRSVPATVLTETGWPRRSDLDSP
;
A
#
# COMPACT_ATOMS: atom_id res chain seq x y z
N MET A 1 -2.19 -4.69 -3.46
CA MET A 1 -2.76 -3.45 -2.86
C MET A 1 -2.03 -3.16 -1.56
N PHE A 2 -1.98 -1.88 -1.18
CA PHE A 2 -1.32 -1.39 0.02
C PHE A 2 -2.31 -0.63 0.89
N ARG A 3 -2.27 -0.85 2.21
CA ARG A 3 -3.00 -0.06 3.20
C ARG A 3 -2.08 0.44 4.29
N LEU A 4 -2.03 1.76 4.45
CA LEU A 4 -1.29 2.42 5.52
C LEU A 4 -2.25 2.74 6.67
N TYR A 5 -1.91 2.25 7.85
CA TYR A 5 -2.63 2.50 9.09
C TYR A 5 -1.77 3.30 10.06
N CYS A 6 -2.42 4.03 10.96
CA CYS A 6 -1.79 4.59 12.14
C CYS A 6 -2.55 4.17 13.40
N ASN A 7 -1.83 4.09 14.51
CA ASN A 7 -2.42 4.04 15.84
C ASN A 7 -2.38 5.47 16.42
N SER A 8 -3.46 5.92 17.05
CA SER A 8 -3.60 7.26 17.63
C SER A 8 -2.46 7.69 18.59
N ALA A 9 -1.69 6.73 19.11
CA ALA A 9 -0.48 6.97 19.91
C ALA A 9 0.74 6.11 19.49
N GLY A 10 0.67 5.40 18.36
CA GLY A 10 1.64 4.35 18.00
C GLY A 10 2.25 4.46 16.60
N PRO A 11 3.14 3.53 16.24
CA PRO A 11 3.82 3.52 14.95
C PRO A 11 2.83 3.25 13.80
N TYR A 12 3.19 3.70 12.60
CA TYR A 12 2.43 3.38 11.40
C TYR A 12 2.62 1.90 11.03
N VAL A 13 1.64 1.33 10.33
CA VAL A 13 1.70 -0.04 9.82
C VAL A 13 1.28 -0.04 8.36
N LEU A 14 2.16 -0.51 7.49
CA LEU A 14 1.89 -0.71 6.08
C LEU A 14 1.59 -2.20 5.85
N CYS A 15 0.36 -2.51 5.43
CA CYS A 15 -0.05 -3.84 5.02
C CYS A 15 0.02 -3.97 3.51
N CYS A 16 0.72 -4.99 3.01
CA CYS A 16 0.82 -5.34 1.61
C CYS A 16 0.11 -6.68 1.40
N ALA A 17 -1.01 -6.69 0.68
CA ALA A 17 -1.81 -7.88 0.43
C ALA A 17 -2.32 -7.92 -1.01
N HIS A 18 -2.46 -9.14 -1.54
CA HIS A 18 -2.98 -9.33 -2.88
C HIS A 18 -4.43 -8.90 -2.91
N PHE A 19 -4.77 -8.09 -3.91
CA PHE A 19 -6.18 -7.85 -4.21
C PHE A 19 -6.62 -9.00 -5.13
N PRO A 20 -7.63 -9.80 -4.75
CA PRO A 20 -8.05 -10.91 -5.59
C PRO A 20 -8.49 -10.40 -6.96
N GLU A 21 -8.03 -11.07 -8.02
CA GLU A 21 -8.54 -10.82 -9.36
C GLU A 21 -10.02 -11.23 -9.42
N PHE A 22 -10.83 -10.42 -10.09
CA PHE A 22 -12.22 -10.74 -10.37
C PHE A 22 -12.53 -10.43 -11.83
N THR A 23 -13.38 -11.26 -12.42
CA THR A 23 -13.52 -11.33 -13.89
C THR A 23 -14.84 -10.75 -14.38
N GLY A 24 -15.77 -10.47 -13.46
CA GLY A 24 -17.08 -9.91 -13.75
C GLY A 24 -17.26 -8.46 -13.34
N SER A 25 -18.28 -7.83 -13.90
CA SER A 25 -18.74 -6.48 -13.56
C SER A 25 -19.92 -6.49 -12.58
N ASN A 26 -20.14 -7.61 -11.86
CA ASN A 26 -21.27 -7.74 -10.95
C ASN A 26 -20.90 -7.19 -9.56
N SER A 27 -21.73 -6.32 -9.01
CA SER A 27 -21.52 -5.69 -7.70
C SER A 27 -21.39 -6.69 -6.56
N ASP A 28 -22.01 -7.86 -6.66
CA ASP A 28 -21.87 -8.93 -5.66
C ASP A 28 -20.46 -9.53 -5.62
N GLU A 29 -19.80 -9.61 -6.78
CA GLU A 29 -18.43 -10.13 -6.92
C GLU A 29 -17.44 -9.13 -6.33
N GLU A 30 -17.57 -7.85 -6.68
CA GLU A 30 -16.76 -6.74 -6.14
C GLU A 30 -16.85 -6.68 -4.60
N PHE A 31 -18.06 -6.78 -4.05
CA PHE A 31 -18.25 -6.82 -2.59
C PHE A 31 -17.55 -8.02 -1.94
N SER A 32 -17.66 -9.20 -2.56
CA SER A 32 -17.03 -10.42 -2.04
C SER A 32 -15.49 -10.34 -2.07
N VAL A 33 -14.94 -9.74 -3.12
CA VAL A 33 -13.50 -9.53 -3.31
C VAL A 33 -12.97 -8.53 -2.30
N GLN A 34 -13.66 -7.42 -2.10
CA GLN A 34 -13.31 -6.43 -1.09
C GLN A 34 -13.33 -7.05 0.32
N GLN A 35 -14.35 -7.85 0.64
CA GLN A 35 -14.41 -8.55 1.93
C GLN A 35 -13.28 -9.57 2.09
N SER A 36 -12.88 -10.26 1.01
CA SER A 36 -11.74 -11.18 1.04
C SER A 36 -10.43 -10.42 1.30
N PHE A 37 -10.24 -9.28 0.65
CA PHE A 37 -9.09 -8.41 0.88
C PHE A 37 -9.05 -7.90 2.32
N ASP A 38 -10.18 -7.42 2.85
CA ASP A 38 -10.28 -6.94 4.23
C ASP A 38 -9.91 -8.04 5.23
N ARG A 39 -10.38 -9.27 5.02
CA ARG A 39 -10.01 -10.43 5.84
C ARG A 39 -8.51 -10.74 5.76
N ALA A 40 -7.89 -10.62 4.59
CA ALA A 40 -6.45 -10.84 4.43
C ALA A 40 -5.66 -9.80 5.23
N VAL A 41 -6.03 -8.52 5.13
CA VAL A 41 -5.39 -7.44 5.90
C VAL A 41 -5.60 -7.62 7.41
N GLU A 42 -6.82 -7.95 7.84
CA GLU A 42 -7.08 -8.23 9.26
C GLU A 42 -6.25 -9.40 9.78
N LYS A 43 -6.11 -10.47 8.99
CA LYS A 43 -5.28 -11.61 9.35
C LYS A 43 -3.81 -11.21 9.51
N ILE A 44 -3.26 -10.45 8.56
CA ILE A 44 -1.87 -9.96 8.61
C ILE A 44 -1.64 -9.13 9.87
N LEU A 45 -2.55 -8.21 10.19
CA LEU A 45 -2.49 -7.37 11.38
C LEU A 45 -2.51 -8.22 12.66
N ARG A 46 -3.45 -9.17 12.77
CA ARG A 46 -3.59 -10.04 13.95
C ARG A 46 -2.40 -10.97 14.13
N ASP A 47 -1.87 -11.54 13.06
CA ASP A 47 -0.67 -12.38 13.10
C ASP A 47 0.56 -11.59 13.60
N ALA A 48 0.60 -10.29 13.30
CA ALA A 48 1.61 -9.36 13.82
C ALA A 48 1.25 -8.73 15.18
N SER A 49 0.21 -9.23 15.86
CA SER A 49 -0.26 -8.76 17.17
C SER A 49 -0.77 -7.31 17.21
N PHE A 50 -1.23 -6.78 16.07
CA PHE A 50 -2.01 -5.54 16.03
C PHE A 50 -3.50 -5.84 16.16
N GLU A 51 -4.22 -5.01 16.92
CA GLU A 51 -5.69 -5.07 17.00
C GLU A 51 -6.29 -4.14 15.93
N PRO A 52 -6.92 -4.66 14.85
CA PRO A 52 -7.38 -3.84 13.73
C PRO A 52 -8.34 -2.72 14.14
N THR A 53 -9.18 -2.96 15.15
CA THR A 53 -10.17 -1.98 15.64
C THR A 53 -9.55 -0.76 16.33
N THR A 54 -8.26 -0.82 16.67
CA THR A 54 -7.51 0.30 17.26
C THR A 54 -6.76 1.15 16.23
N LEU A 55 -6.73 0.69 14.97
CA LEU A 55 -6.03 1.34 13.88
C LEU A 55 -6.97 2.22 13.06
N THR A 56 -6.45 3.36 12.62
CA THR A 56 -7.13 4.26 11.69
C THR A 56 -6.48 4.14 10.33
N LEU A 57 -7.27 3.95 9.28
CA LEU A 57 -6.78 3.96 7.89
C LEU A 57 -6.30 5.38 7.54
N VAL A 58 -5.04 5.50 7.17
CA VAL A 58 -4.44 6.73 6.66
C VAL A 58 -4.72 6.84 5.17
N GLY A 59 -4.52 5.75 4.45
CA GLY A 59 -4.90 5.64 3.05
C GLY A 59 -4.52 4.30 2.43
N GLU A 60 -4.94 4.11 1.19
CA GLU A 60 -4.71 2.92 0.39
C GLU A 60 -4.27 3.26 -1.03
N GLN A 61 -3.55 2.32 -1.63
CA GLN A 61 -3.09 2.40 -3.00
C GLN A 61 -3.26 1.06 -3.71
N GLN A 62 -3.83 1.11 -4.91
CA GLN A 62 -3.82 0.03 -5.89
C GLN A 62 -2.69 0.25 -6.91
N GLY A 63 -2.24 -0.82 -7.57
CA GLY A 63 -1.12 -0.76 -8.51
C GLY A 63 0.24 -0.81 -7.80
N TYR A 64 1.24 -0.15 -8.40
CA TYR A 64 2.62 -0.16 -7.95
C TYR A 64 2.95 1.11 -7.14
N PRO A 65 3.62 0.99 -5.99
CA PRO A 65 4.13 2.13 -5.24
C PRO A 65 5.33 2.75 -5.98
N VAL A 66 5.68 3.97 -5.57
CA VAL A 66 6.94 4.59 -5.96
C VAL A 66 8.11 3.75 -5.45
N GLY A 67 9.01 3.41 -6.36
CA GLY A 67 10.15 2.55 -6.15
C GLY A 67 9.77 1.08 -5.93
N ASP A 68 10.79 0.23 -5.95
CA ASP A 68 10.58 -1.22 -6.05
C ASP A 68 10.78 -1.99 -4.74
N ARG A 69 11.14 -1.29 -3.65
CA ARG A 69 11.54 -1.91 -2.38
C ARG A 69 10.49 -2.84 -1.78
N LEU A 70 9.21 -2.58 -2.06
CA LEU A 70 8.10 -3.42 -1.61
C LEU A 70 8.00 -4.75 -2.38
N PHE A 71 8.78 -4.94 -3.44
CA PHE A 71 8.87 -6.16 -4.24
C PHE A 71 10.29 -6.76 -4.27
N ASP A 72 11.21 -6.27 -3.45
CA ASP A 72 12.54 -6.87 -3.33
C ASP A 72 12.46 -8.33 -2.84
N THR A 73 13.55 -9.08 -3.05
CA THR A 73 13.67 -10.48 -2.57
C THR A 73 13.41 -10.61 -1.06
N THR A 74 13.62 -9.53 -0.32
CA THR A 74 13.34 -9.45 1.11
C THR A 74 12.80 -8.06 1.43
N VAL A 75 11.48 -7.95 1.54
CA VAL A 75 10.83 -6.71 1.98
C VAL A 75 11.27 -6.42 3.43
N PRO A 76 11.76 -5.21 3.74
CA PRO A 76 12.21 -4.89 5.09
C PRO A 76 11.00 -4.87 6.03
N ARG A 77 11.17 -5.34 7.27
CA ARG A 77 10.09 -5.36 8.28
C ARG A 77 9.73 -3.97 8.83
N THR A 78 10.61 -3.01 8.64
CA THR A 78 10.45 -1.62 9.07
C THR A 78 11.08 -0.71 8.04
N GLY A 79 10.50 0.45 7.83
CA GLY A 79 11.05 1.48 6.95
C GLY A 79 10.33 2.81 7.14
N THR A 80 10.68 3.78 6.30
CA THR A 80 10.02 5.07 6.21
C THR A 80 9.07 5.04 5.02
N VAL A 81 7.77 5.10 5.29
CA VAL A 81 6.75 5.21 4.24
C VAL A 81 6.56 6.68 3.92
N SER A 82 6.86 7.05 2.68
CA SER A 82 6.56 8.37 2.12
C SER A 82 5.22 8.27 1.39
N TYR A 83 4.29 9.20 1.63
CA TYR A 83 2.98 9.19 0.98
C TYR A 83 2.41 10.59 0.74
N ALA A 84 1.67 10.74 -0.36
CA ALA A 84 0.93 11.92 -0.77
C ALA A 84 -0.54 11.55 -1.02
N PHE A 85 -1.48 12.43 -0.68
CA PHE A 85 -2.90 12.20 -0.94
C PHE A 85 -3.22 12.44 -2.41
N GLN A 86 -4.13 11.67 -2.99
CA GLN A 86 -4.59 11.87 -4.36
C GLN A 86 -5.67 12.97 -4.45
N GLU A 87 -5.78 13.63 -5.61
CA GLU A 87 -6.86 14.58 -5.92
C GLU A 87 -8.25 13.95 -5.86
N ALA A 88 -8.35 12.64 -6.09
CA ALA A 88 -9.58 11.86 -5.95
C ALA A 88 -10.19 11.90 -4.53
N GLY A 89 -9.40 12.34 -3.54
CA GLY A 89 -9.82 12.52 -2.16
C GLY A 89 -9.46 11.35 -1.24
N PRO A 90 -9.71 11.50 0.08
CA PRO A 90 -9.47 10.42 1.05
C PRO A 90 -10.35 9.20 0.69
N SER A 91 -9.89 7.96 0.78
CA SER A 91 -8.69 7.38 1.41
C SER A 91 -7.52 7.10 0.45
N TRP A 92 -7.45 7.75 -0.71
CA TRP A 92 -6.45 7.39 -1.72
C TRP A 92 -5.11 8.10 -1.52
N ILE A 93 -4.03 7.33 -1.59
CA ILE A 93 -2.65 7.83 -1.50
C ILE A 93 -1.80 7.28 -2.63
N VAL A 94 -0.71 7.98 -2.94
CA VAL A 94 0.46 7.42 -3.61
C VAL A 94 1.56 7.28 -2.56
N LEU A 95 2.22 6.14 -2.48
CA LEU A 95 3.21 5.83 -1.47
C LEU A 95 4.49 5.26 -2.08
N GLY A 96 5.59 5.40 -1.35
CA GLY A 96 6.87 4.74 -1.59
C GLY A 96 7.52 4.33 -0.28
N LEU A 97 8.46 3.38 -0.34
CA LEU A 97 9.17 2.85 0.82
C LEU A 97 10.65 3.22 0.79
N ASP A 98 11.09 3.92 1.83
CA ASP A 98 12.47 4.39 2.00
C ASP A 98 12.99 5.17 0.78
N VAL A 99 12.12 6.04 0.24
CA VAL A 99 12.40 6.97 -0.87
C VAL A 99 12.46 8.41 -0.35
N SER A 100 13.38 9.20 -0.91
CA SER A 100 13.44 10.65 -0.66
C SER A 100 12.31 11.40 -1.37
N ALA A 101 12.09 12.66 -0.99
CA ALA A 101 11.07 13.48 -1.65
C ALA A 101 11.39 13.73 -3.12
N ASP A 102 12.66 13.98 -3.45
CA ASP A 102 13.10 14.23 -4.82
C ASP A 102 12.95 12.98 -5.70
N GLU A 103 13.34 11.81 -5.19
CA GLU A 103 13.10 10.53 -5.89
C GLU A 103 11.60 10.28 -6.09
N PHE A 104 10.79 10.55 -5.07
CA PHE A 104 9.35 10.31 -5.13
C PHE A 104 8.66 11.15 -6.22
N TRP A 105 8.94 12.45 -6.27
CA TRP A 105 8.34 13.32 -7.27
C TRP A 105 8.94 13.10 -8.67
N SER A 106 10.25 12.81 -8.76
CA SER A 106 10.88 12.48 -10.05
C SER A 106 10.25 11.25 -10.68
N GLU A 107 10.02 10.19 -9.91
CA GLU A 107 9.41 8.97 -10.44
C GLU A 107 7.93 9.19 -10.83
N ILE A 108 7.19 9.99 -10.06
CA ILE A 108 5.83 10.39 -10.44
C ILE A 108 5.83 11.17 -11.77
N ASP A 109 6.79 12.07 -11.99
CA ASP A 109 6.87 12.83 -13.24
C ASP A 109 7.26 11.95 -14.43
N ASP A 110 8.06 10.90 -14.20
CA ASP A 110 8.56 9.98 -15.22
C ASP A 110 7.59 8.82 -15.54
N ASP A 111 6.74 8.42 -14.60
CA ASP A 111 5.77 7.33 -14.73
C ASP A 111 4.33 7.86 -14.93
N ALA A 112 3.78 7.63 -16.12
CA ALA A 112 2.46 8.14 -16.49
C ALA A 112 1.31 7.54 -15.66
N ASP A 113 1.45 6.32 -15.17
CA ASP A 113 0.43 5.68 -14.34
C ASP A 113 0.43 6.30 -12.94
N LEU A 114 1.61 6.49 -12.34
CA LEU A 114 1.77 7.19 -11.06
C LEU A 114 1.35 8.66 -11.14
N HIS A 115 1.73 9.36 -12.21
CA HIS A 115 1.28 10.73 -12.49
C HIS A 115 -0.25 10.80 -12.59
N GLY A 116 -0.85 9.83 -13.28
CA GLY A 116 -2.30 9.72 -13.49
C GLY A 116 -3.12 9.59 -12.20
N LEU A 117 -2.50 9.13 -11.11
CA LEU A 117 -3.14 9.06 -9.78
C LEU A 117 -3.33 10.45 -9.14
N GLY A 118 -2.73 11.51 -9.69
CA GLY A 118 -2.85 12.87 -9.19
C GLY A 118 -2.41 13.06 -7.74
N PRO A 119 -1.21 12.63 -7.32
CA PRO A 119 -0.70 12.89 -5.97
C PRO A 119 -0.51 14.39 -5.71
N THR A 120 -0.91 14.84 -4.52
CA THR A 120 -0.87 16.25 -4.11
C THR A 120 0.12 16.49 -2.97
N SER A 121 0.79 17.65 -3.03
CA SER A 121 1.63 18.15 -1.94
C SER A 121 0.80 18.48 -0.69
N PRO A 122 1.32 18.26 0.55
CA PRO A 122 2.70 17.85 0.85
C PRO A 122 2.89 16.33 0.89
N LEU A 123 4.10 15.90 0.51
CA LEU A 123 4.61 14.56 0.81
C LEU A 123 4.83 14.43 2.32
N ARG A 124 4.36 13.32 2.90
CA ARG A 124 4.54 12.99 4.31
C ARG A 124 5.39 11.74 4.43
N SER A 125 6.34 11.72 5.37
CA SER A 125 7.19 10.56 5.61
C SER A 125 7.06 10.12 7.06
N VAL A 126 6.76 8.84 7.28
CA VAL A 126 6.47 8.28 8.60
C VAL A 126 7.19 6.94 8.79
N PRO A 127 7.78 6.66 9.97
CA PRO A 127 8.31 5.34 10.26
C PRO A 127 7.15 4.35 10.40
N ALA A 128 7.25 3.22 9.71
CA ALA A 128 6.23 2.19 9.69
C ALA A 128 6.81 0.79 9.85
N THR A 129 6.02 -0.09 10.46
CA THR A 129 6.19 -1.55 10.35
C THR A 129 5.58 -2.00 9.02
N VAL A 130 6.31 -2.79 8.24
CA VAL A 130 5.84 -3.31 6.95
C VAL A 130 5.47 -4.78 7.13
N LEU A 131 4.24 -5.11 6.79
CA LEU A 131 3.66 -6.43 6.91
C LEU A 131 3.17 -6.90 5.55
N THR A 132 3.71 -8.01 5.07
CA THR A 132 3.34 -8.59 3.79
C THR A 132 2.50 -9.85 3.97
N GLU A 133 1.57 -10.08 3.07
CA GLU A 133 0.87 -11.35 2.96
C GLU A 133 1.86 -12.50 2.71
N THR A 134 1.49 -13.72 3.12
CA THR A 134 2.26 -14.91 2.75
C THR A 134 2.22 -15.08 1.23
N GLY A 135 3.39 -15.24 0.62
CA GLY A 135 3.51 -15.35 -0.84
C GLY A 135 3.46 -14.01 -1.57
N TRP A 136 3.64 -12.88 -0.86
CA TRP A 136 3.80 -11.55 -1.48
C TRP A 136 4.81 -11.60 -2.63
N PRO A 137 4.47 -11.02 -3.80
CA PRO A 137 5.22 -11.26 -5.01
C PRO A 137 6.57 -10.55 -4.94
N ARG A 138 7.58 -11.18 -5.53
CA ARG A 138 8.87 -10.54 -5.77
C ARG A 138 8.84 -9.90 -7.14
N ARG A 139 9.71 -8.92 -7.36
CA ARG A 139 9.87 -8.25 -8.65
C ARG A 139 10.08 -9.23 -9.80
N SER A 140 10.90 -10.27 -9.58
CA SER A 140 11.13 -11.35 -10.55
C SER A 140 9.88 -12.11 -10.97
N ASP A 141 8.85 -12.14 -10.11
CA ASP A 141 7.60 -12.85 -10.34
C ASP A 141 6.61 -12.01 -11.15
N LEU A 142 6.82 -10.68 -11.19
CA LEU A 142 5.99 -9.72 -11.91
C LEU A 142 6.46 -9.50 -13.37
N ASP A 143 7.73 -9.79 -13.66
CA ASP A 143 8.34 -9.67 -14.99
C ASP A 143 8.17 -10.95 -15.86
N SER A 144 7.45 -11.96 -15.38
CA SER A 144 7.18 -13.18 -16.14
C SER A 144 5.90 -13.04 -16.98
N PRO A 145 5.95 -13.30 -18.30
CA PRO A 145 4.84 -13.07 -19.24
C PRO A 145 3.65 -14.02 -19.08
#